data_AF-A0A2H5FNJ2-F1
#
_entry.id   AF-A0A2H5FNJ2-F1
#
_cell.length_a   1.000
_cell.length_b   1.000
_cell.length_c   1.000
_cell.angle_alpha   90.00
_cell.angle_beta   90.00
_cell.angle_gamma   90.00
#
_symmetry.space_group_name_H-M   'P 1'
#
loop_
_entity.id
_entity.type
_entity.pdbx_description
1 polymer ?
#
loop_
_entity_poly.entity_id
_entity_poly.type
_entity_poly.pdbx_seq_one_letter_code
_entity_poly.pdbx_strand_id
1 'polypeptide(L)'
;MRFINTFSSLIFLIFLSSVEAKEPSIYSQYIGITHNFSKSDLSVYIDQNKILKNISKLQQKGIIDRNLTNTEISFYETQLVAMASIPYVTQVIKNLYHSNNKKDQIHIIAYVLTTDLYGNKIKSFCYSFNFNRPLYQKINWQNFQASNIVKIAPDFTVSEQCKVLEQTSPLSI
;
A
#
# COMPACT_ATOMS: atom_id res chain seq x y z
N MET A 1 61.44 7.90 -40.53
CA MET A 1 60.16 8.40 -41.08
C MET A 1 59.22 8.62 -39.92
N ARG A 2 58.80 9.88 -39.68
CA ARG A 2 57.86 10.27 -38.62
C ARG A 2 56.44 9.97 -39.06
N PHE A 3 55.59 9.43 -38.18
CA PHE A 3 54.18 9.79 -38.12
C PHE A 3 53.71 9.79 -36.66
N ILE A 4 53.29 10.98 -36.24
CA ILE A 4 52.44 11.25 -35.07
C ILE A 4 50.99 11.18 -35.59
N ASN A 5 50.08 10.59 -34.81
CA ASN A 5 48.64 10.94 -34.72
C ASN A 5 48.02 10.02 -33.65
N THR A 6 47.77 10.47 -32.41
CA THR A 6 46.67 11.32 -31.88
C THR A 6 45.30 10.62 -31.80
N PHE A 7 44.76 10.58 -30.56
CA PHE A 7 43.38 10.31 -30.14
C PHE A 7 42.82 8.91 -30.47
N SER A 8 42.01 8.23 -29.66
CA SER A 8 41.12 8.69 -28.59
C SER A 8 40.97 7.58 -27.55
N SER A 9 40.88 8.00 -26.30
CA SER A 9 40.41 7.20 -25.17
C SER A 9 39.03 6.61 -25.47
N LEU A 10 38.86 5.31 -25.19
CA LEU A 10 37.55 4.70 -24.99
C LEU A 10 37.65 3.71 -23.83
N ILE A 11 37.67 4.27 -22.62
CA ILE A 11 37.33 3.56 -21.39
C ILE A 11 35.83 3.28 -21.46
N PHE A 12 35.45 2.08 -21.88
CA PHE A 12 34.06 1.61 -21.76
C PHE A 12 33.86 1.07 -20.32
N LEU A 13 33.66 1.98 -19.38
CA LEU A 13 33.10 1.68 -18.06
C LEU A 13 31.63 1.33 -18.27
N ILE A 14 31.32 0.03 -18.38
CA ILE A 14 29.94 -0.46 -18.25
C ILE A 14 29.58 -0.30 -16.78
N PHE A 15 29.04 0.86 -16.44
CA PHE A 15 28.34 1.04 -15.18
C PHE A 15 27.10 0.14 -15.17
N LEU A 16 27.05 -0.69 -14.14
CA LEU A 16 25.87 -1.41 -13.67
C LEU A 16 24.63 -0.51 -13.75
N SER A 17 23.69 -0.86 -14.63
CA SER A 17 22.29 -0.55 -14.37
C SER A 17 21.65 -1.82 -13.82
N SER A 18 21.99 -2.16 -12.57
CA SER A 18 20.95 -2.69 -11.69
C SER A 18 19.85 -1.64 -11.75
N VAL A 19 18.77 -1.93 -12.46
CA VAL A 19 17.51 -1.26 -12.21
C VAL A 19 17.13 -1.72 -10.81
N GLU A 20 17.75 -1.11 -9.80
CA GLU A 20 17.16 -0.99 -8.49
C GLU A 20 15.80 -0.39 -8.78
N ALA A 21 14.76 -1.21 -8.62
CA ALA A 21 13.43 -0.69 -8.40
C ALA A 21 13.59 0.26 -7.20
N LYS A 22 13.79 1.55 -7.49
CA LYS A 22 13.77 2.60 -6.48
C LYS A 22 12.45 2.39 -5.77
N GLU A 23 12.52 1.95 -4.52
CA GLU A 23 11.38 2.03 -3.62
C GLU A 23 10.79 3.42 -3.80
N PRO A 24 9.46 3.57 -3.97
CA PRO A 24 8.85 4.88 -3.97
C PRO A 24 9.09 5.50 -2.59
N SER A 25 10.21 6.21 -2.48
CA SER A 25 10.60 6.95 -1.30
C SER A 25 9.51 7.98 -1.07
N ILE A 26 8.88 7.90 0.11
CA ILE A 26 7.84 8.81 0.61
C ILE A 26 6.45 8.55 -0.03
N TYR A 27 5.82 7.43 0.36
CA TYR A 27 4.36 7.27 0.28
C TYR A 27 3.69 8.56 0.78
N SER A 28 2.78 9.14 0.00
CA SER A 28 2.08 10.38 0.36
C SER A 28 1.49 10.23 1.75
N GLN A 29 2.01 10.98 2.72
CA GLN A 29 1.48 11.03 4.08
C GLN A 29 -0.05 11.16 4.03
N TYR A 30 -0.73 10.05 4.36
CA TYR A 30 -2.10 9.99 4.87
C TYR A 30 -3.21 10.61 4.00
N ILE A 31 -3.08 10.67 2.67
CA ILE A 31 -4.15 11.24 1.83
C ILE A 31 -5.45 10.43 2.05
N GLY A 32 -6.37 11.01 2.81
CA GLY A 32 -7.64 10.40 3.15
C GLY A 32 -7.53 9.14 4.02
N ILE A 33 -6.39 8.83 4.65
CA ILE A 33 -6.32 7.68 5.56
C ILE A 33 -5.76 8.11 6.90
N THR A 34 -6.53 7.90 7.96
CA THR A 34 -6.09 8.11 9.34
C THR A 34 -6.09 6.78 10.10
N HIS A 35 -5.36 6.72 11.20
CA HIS A 35 -5.40 5.56 12.09
C HIS A 35 -5.36 5.99 13.55
N ASN A 36 -5.91 5.16 14.42
CA ASN A 36 -5.77 5.25 15.85
C ASN A 36 -5.27 3.90 16.37
N PHE A 37 -4.28 3.95 17.24
CA PHE A 37 -3.74 2.77 17.88
C PHE A 37 -3.95 2.84 19.37
N SER A 38 -4.72 1.90 19.92
CA SER A 38 -5.02 1.84 21.34
C SER A 38 -4.92 0.42 21.84
N LYS A 39 -4.13 0.19 22.89
CA LYS A 39 -3.82 -1.13 23.45
C LYS A 39 -3.27 -2.07 22.38
N SER A 40 -4.11 -2.89 21.76
CA SER A 40 -3.77 -3.81 20.68
C SER A 40 -4.60 -3.66 19.42
N ASP A 41 -5.46 -2.64 19.35
CA ASP A 41 -6.33 -2.42 18.20
C ASP A 41 -5.80 -1.25 17.36
N LEU A 42 -5.56 -1.52 16.09
CA LEU A 42 -5.27 -0.54 15.06
C LEU A 42 -6.54 -0.28 14.25
N SER A 43 -7.26 0.79 14.60
CA SER A 43 -8.40 1.28 13.84
C SER A 43 -7.93 2.16 12.69
N VAL A 44 -8.30 1.85 11.46
CA VAL A 44 -7.95 2.59 10.24
C VAL A 44 -9.23 3.20 9.65
N TYR A 45 -9.18 4.46 9.25
CA TYR A 45 -10.30 5.18 8.66
C TYR A 45 -9.92 5.71 7.28
N ILE A 46 -10.67 5.28 6.26
CA ILE A 46 -10.41 5.51 4.84
C ILE A 46 -11.47 6.48 4.31
N ASP A 47 -11.15 7.76 4.23
CA ASP A 47 -11.97 8.83 3.67
C ASP A 47 -11.97 8.74 2.13
N GLN A 48 -13.04 8.13 1.60
CA GLN A 48 -13.20 7.88 0.17
C GLN A 48 -13.09 9.17 -0.64
N ASN A 49 -13.79 10.21 -0.19
CA ASN A 49 -13.84 11.50 -0.89
C ASN A 49 -12.45 12.15 -0.97
N LYS A 50 -11.65 12.07 0.10
CA LYS A 50 -10.27 12.61 0.07
C LYS A 50 -9.34 11.82 -0.83
N ILE A 51 -9.48 10.49 -0.88
CA ILE A 51 -8.68 9.64 -1.76
C ILE A 51 -9.03 9.92 -3.22
N LEU A 52 -10.33 9.91 -3.58
CA LEU A 52 -10.79 10.16 -4.95
C LEU A 52 -10.39 11.55 -5.44
N LYS A 53 -10.49 12.58 -4.59
CA LYS A 53 -10.01 13.95 -4.91
C LYS A 53 -8.51 14.02 -5.23
N ASN A 54 -7.73 13.02 -4.83
CA ASN A 54 -6.29 12.96 -5.04
C ASN A 54 -5.88 11.75 -5.91
N ILE A 55 -6.82 11.13 -6.63
CA ILE A 55 -6.58 9.91 -7.40
C ILE A 55 -5.42 10.06 -8.38
N SER A 56 -5.31 11.20 -9.08
CA SER A 56 -4.22 11.45 -10.02
C SER A 56 -2.84 11.45 -9.36
N LYS A 57 -2.73 11.93 -8.11
CA LYS A 57 -1.48 11.86 -7.35
C LYS A 57 -1.14 10.42 -6.96
N LEU A 58 -2.15 9.63 -6.62
CA LEU A 58 -2.00 8.21 -6.28
C LEU A 58 -1.60 7.39 -7.52
N GLN A 59 -2.15 7.71 -8.69
CA GLN A 59 -1.75 7.16 -9.98
C GLN A 59 -0.30 7.51 -10.33
N GLN A 60 0.09 8.78 -10.22
CA GLN A 60 1.49 9.20 -10.42
C GLN A 60 2.47 8.44 -9.51
N LYS A 61 2.06 8.12 -8.28
CA LYS A 61 2.84 7.32 -7.33
C LYS A 61 2.78 5.79 -7.56
N GLY A 62 1.97 5.32 -8.50
CA GLY A 62 1.79 3.89 -8.77
C GLY A 62 1.03 3.13 -7.68
N ILE A 63 0.33 3.83 -6.80
CA ILE A 63 -0.55 3.21 -5.77
C ILE A 63 -1.86 2.75 -6.41
N ILE A 64 -2.35 3.52 -7.38
CA ILE A 64 -3.51 3.20 -8.21
C ILE A 64 -3.01 3.08 -9.66
N ASP A 65 -3.62 2.21 -10.45
CA ASP A 65 -3.26 2.05 -11.86
C ASP A 65 -3.46 3.37 -12.63
N ARG A 66 -2.42 3.79 -13.33
CA ARG A 66 -2.34 5.02 -14.12
C ARG A 66 -3.27 4.98 -15.35
N ASN A 67 -3.66 3.79 -15.78
CA ASN A 67 -4.48 3.61 -16.97
C ASN A 67 -5.98 3.66 -16.69
N LEU A 68 -6.40 3.66 -15.41
CA LEU A 68 -7.80 3.75 -15.06
C LEU A 68 -8.38 5.10 -15.50
N THR A 69 -9.44 5.00 -16.30
CA THR A 69 -10.24 6.13 -16.74
C THR A 69 -11.11 6.67 -15.60
N ASN A 70 -11.56 7.92 -15.72
CA ASN A 70 -12.51 8.50 -14.77
C ASN A 70 -13.79 7.68 -14.64
N THR A 71 -14.22 7.05 -15.74
CA THR A 71 -15.39 6.17 -15.78
C THR A 71 -15.16 4.93 -14.91
N GLU A 72 -14.04 4.23 -15.10
CA GLU A 72 -13.70 3.06 -14.27
C GLU A 72 -13.55 3.46 -12.80
N ILE A 73 -12.92 4.60 -12.51
CA ILE A 73 -12.78 5.13 -11.15
C ILE A 73 -14.16 5.32 -10.50
N SER A 74 -15.12 5.90 -11.23
CA SER A 74 -16.48 6.13 -10.72
C SER A 74 -17.28 4.85 -10.47
N PHE A 75 -16.99 3.77 -11.22
CA PHE A 75 -17.64 2.47 -11.00
C PHE A 75 -17.07 1.71 -9.80
N TYR A 76 -15.78 1.90 -9.50
CA TYR A 76 -15.05 1.12 -8.50
C TYR A 76 -14.56 1.92 -7.31
N GLU A 77 -15.20 3.05 -6.98
CA GLU A 77 -14.73 3.99 -5.96
C GLU A 77 -14.32 3.30 -4.64
N THR A 78 -15.24 2.58 -4.00
CA THR A 78 -15.00 1.93 -2.71
C THR A 78 -13.89 0.87 -2.80
N GLN A 79 -13.86 0.12 -3.90
CA GLN A 79 -12.87 -0.92 -4.14
C GLN A 79 -11.47 -0.32 -4.31
N LEU A 80 -11.35 0.76 -5.09
CA LEU A 80 -10.09 1.46 -5.32
C LEU A 80 -9.54 2.07 -4.04
N VAL A 81 -10.39 2.71 -3.23
CA VAL A 81 -9.91 3.30 -1.97
C VAL A 81 -9.49 2.25 -0.95
N ALA A 82 -10.15 1.08 -0.95
CA ALA A 82 -9.75 -0.07 -0.13
C ALA A 82 -8.41 -0.66 -0.58
N MET A 83 -8.18 -0.81 -1.89
CA MET A 83 -6.88 -1.25 -2.42
C MET A 83 -5.78 -0.25 -2.11
N ALA A 84 -6.05 1.04 -2.26
CA ALA A 84 -5.10 2.12 -1.97
C ALA A 84 -4.73 2.19 -0.48
N SER A 85 -5.55 1.65 0.44
CA SER A 85 -5.23 1.66 1.87
C SER A 85 -4.26 0.55 2.28
N ILE A 86 -4.15 -0.54 1.53
CA ILE A 86 -3.31 -1.69 1.91
C ILE A 86 -1.82 -1.33 2.04
N PRO A 87 -1.17 -0.65 1.09
CA PRO A 87 0.23 -0.26 1.23
C PRO A 87 0.47 0.61 2.47
N TYR A 88 -0.47 1.52 2.72
CA TYR A 88 -0.43 2.40 3.87
C TYR A 88 -0.52 1.62 5.20
N VAL A 89 -1.52 0.75 5.35
CA VAL A 89 -1.70 -0.04 6.58
C VAL A 89 -0.50 -0.94 6.84
N THR A 90 0.05 -1.54 5.79
CA THR A 90 1.25 -2.37 5.89
C THR A 90 2.44 -1.59 6.44
N GLN A 91 2.62 -0.34 5.99
CA GLN A 91 3.68 0.52 6.50
C GLN A 91 3.46 0.88 7.98
N VAL A 92 2.22 1.14 8.39
CA VAL A 92 1.90 1.40 9.80
C VAL A 92 2.25 0.18 10.66
N ILE A 93 1.90 -1.02 10.22
CA ILE A 93 2.25 -2.28 10.88
C ILE A 93 3.77 -2.41 11.00
N LYS A 94 4.51 -2.23 9.89
CA LYS A 94 5.97 -2.28 9.86
C LYS A 94 6.57 -1.35 10.92
N ASN A 95 6.12 -0.09 10.96
CA ASN A 95 6.61 0.93 11.89
C ASN A 95 6.28 0.60 13.36
N LEU A 96 5.07 0.13 13.65
CA LEU A 96 4.65 -0.23 15.01
C LEU A 96 5.52 -1.35 15.59
N TYR A 97 5.77 -2.37 14.79
CA TYR A 97 6.55 -3.55 15.18
C TYR A 97 8.07 -3.33 15.14
N HIS A 98 8.54 -2.37 14.36
CA HIS A 98 9.93 -1.92 14.40
C HIS A 98 10.21 -1.11 15.67
N SER A 99 9.29 -0.23 16.07
CA SER A 99 9.45 0.65 17.24
C SER A 99 9.13 0.01 18.58
N ASN A 100 8.32 -1.06 18.62
CA ASN A 100 7.91 -1.73 19.86
C ASN A 100 8.26 -3.22 19.85
N ASN A 101 9.27 -3.60 20.64
CA ASN A 101 9.75 -4.98 20.74
C ASN A 101 8.91 -5.88 21.67
N LYS A 102 8.03 -5.33 22.50
CA LYS A 102 7.22 -6.07 23.50
C LYS A 102 5.81 -6.40 23.03
N LYS A 103 5.45 -5.99 21.82
CA LYS A 103 4.10 -6.16 21.29
C LYS A 103 4.03 -7.42 20.44
N ASP A 104 3.30 -8.41 20.94
CA ASP A 104 3.24 -9.72 20.30
C ASP A 104 2.12 -9.82 19.26
N GLN A 105 1.01 -9.11 19.46
CA GLN A 105 -0.15 -9.15 18.57
C GLN A 105 -0.88 -7.81 18.51
N ILE A 106 -1.43 -7.52 17.34
CA ILE A 106 -2.40 -6.45 17.10
C ILE A 106 -3.58 -6.98 16.28
N HIS A 107 -4.75 -6.41 16.53
CA HIS A 107 -5.92 -6.53 15.68
C HIS A 107 -6.02 -5.29 14.79
N ILE A 108 -6.16 -5.47 13.49
CA ILE A 108 -6.33 -4.39 12.53
C ILE A 108 -7.78 -4.40 12.10
N ILE A 109 -8.42 -3.24 12.11
CA ILE A 109 -9.76 -3.04 11.58
C ILE A 109 -9.83 -1.75 10.78
N ALA A 110 -10.32 -1.84 9.55
CA ALA A 110 -10.44 -0.73 8.62
C ALA A 110 -11.90 -0.42 8.32
N TYR A 111 -12.20 0.88 8.27
CA TYR A 111 -13.50 1.43 7.93
C TYR A 111 -13.38 2.37 6.74
N VAL A 112 -14.29 2.26 5.78
CA VAL A 112 -14.50 3.30 4.77
C VAL A 112 -15.44 4.35 5.33
N LEU A 113 -15.04 5.60 5.18
CA LEU A 113 -15.85 6.78 5.49
C LEU A 113 -16.39 7.35 4.17
N THR A 114 -17.70 7.25 4.00
CA THR A 114 -18.42 7.83 2.86
C THR A 114 -19.34 8.95 3.33
N THR A 115 -19.95 9.65 2.38
CA THR A 115 -20.99 10.65 2.65
C THR A 115 -22.26 10.20 1.94
N ASP A 116 -23.38 10.17 2.64
CA ASP A 116 -24.66 9.86 2.01
C ASP A 116 -25.16 11.02 1.14
N LEU A 117 -26.30 10.82 0.48
CA LEU A 117 -26.92 11.84 -0.38
C LEU A 117 -27.34 13.11 0.39
N TYR A 118 -27.38 13.06 1.72
CA TYR A 118 -27.77 14.16 2.61
C TYR A 118 -26.57 14.86 3.26
N GLY A 119 -25.34 14.43 2.98
CA GLY A 119 -24.14 15.01 3.57
C GLY A 119 -23.70 14.38 4.90
N ASN A 120 -24.37 13.33 5.38
CA ASN A 120 -23.99 12.65 6.61
C ASN A 120 -22.82 11.69 6.38
N LYS A 121 -21.88 11.65 7.32
CA LYS A 121 -20.77 10.71 7.29
C LYS A 121 -21.24 9.31 7.69
N ILE A 122 -21.02 8.35 6.80
CA ILE A 122 -21.26 6.93 7.08
C ILE A 122 -19.91 6.25 7.33
N LYS A 123 -19.87 5.39 8.35
CA LYS A 123 -18.72 4.54 8.65
C LYS A 123 -19.10 3.09 8.39
N SER A 124 -18.50 2.49 7.36
CA SER A 124 -18.75 1.11 6.96
C SER A 124 -17.50 0.26 7.22
N PHE A 125 -17.68 -0.93 7.78
CA PHE A 125 -16.59 -1.92 7.89
C PHE A 125 -16.08 -2.31 6.50
N CYS A 126 -14.75 -2.43 6.35
CA CYS A 126 -14.11 -2.76 5.08
C CYS A 126 -13.28 -4.05 5.18
N TYR A 127 -12.32 -4.11 6.09
CA TYR A 127 -11.55 -5.33 6.35
C TYR A 127 -10.99 -5.37 7.76
N SER A 128 -10.65 -6.57 8.22
CA SER A 128 -9.92 -6.79 9.47
C SER A 128 -9.03 -8.02 9.38
N PHE A 129 -7.99 -8.05 10.22
CA PHE A 129 -7.13 -9.22 10.40
C PHE A 129 -6.29 -9.06 11.67
N ASN A 130 -5.77 -10.17 12.18
CA ASN A 130 -4.76 -10.17 13.22
C ASN A 130 -3.36 -10.22 12.59
N PHE A 131 -2.43 -9.51 13.22
CA PHE A 131 -1.02 -9.53 12.86
C PHE A 131 -0.18 -9.71 14.11
N ASN A 132 0.89 -10.51 14.00
CA ASN A 132 1.70 -10.88 15.16
C ASN A 132 3.20 -10.78 14.89
N ARG A 133 3.98 -10.83 15.98
CA ARG A 133 5.43 -10.72 15.97
C ARG A 133 6.09 -11.86 15.17
N PRO A 134 5.70 -13.14 15.29
CA PRO A 134 6.26 -14.21 14.46
C PRO A 134 6.07 -13.96 12.97
N LEU A 135 4.90 -13.48 12.54
CA LEU A 135 4.66 -13.14 11.14
C LEU A 135 5.55 -11.98 10.68
N TYR A 136 5.67 -10.93 11.50
CA TYR A 136 6.59 -9.83 11.22
C TYR A 136 8.02 -10.30 10.96
N GLN A 137 8.52 -11.22 11.78
CA GLN A 137 9.92 -11.69 11.70
C GLN A 137 10.18 -12.54 10.45
N LYS A 138 9.15 -13.18 9.88
CA LYS A 138 9.25 -13.97 8.65
C LYS A 138 9.29 -13.13 7.37
N ILE A 139 8.81 -11.89 7.43
CA ILE A 139 8.70 -11.02 6.25
C ILE A 139 10.07 -10.39 5.93
N ASN A 140 10.52 -10.55 4.68
CA ASN A 140 11.63 -9.74 4.16
C ASN A 140 11.12 -8.33 3.82
N TRP A 141 11.09 -7.44 4.82
CA TRP A 141 10.52 -6.09 4.71
C TRP A 141 11.19 -5.15 3.69
N GLN A 142 12.35 -5.52 3.16
CA GLN A 142 13.03 -4.77 2.09
C GLN A 142 12.48 -5.15 0.71
N ASN A 143 12.08 -6.41 0.53
CA ASN A 143 11.58 -6.93 -0.76
C ASN A 143 10.07 -7.25 -0.72
N PHE A 144 9.40 -6.98 0.39
CA PHE A 144 7.99 -7.31 0.57
C PHE A 144 7.09 -6.33 -0.18
N GLN A 145 6.32 -6.85 -1.14
CA GLN A 145 5.25 -6.07 -1.76
C GLN A 145 4.11 -5.90 -0.76
N ALA A 146 3.79 -4.65 -0.41
CA ALA A 146 2.85 -4.37 0.67
C ALA A 146 1.43 -4.93 0.43
N SER A 147 1.01 -5.05 -0.84
CA SER A 147 -0.26 -5.70 -1.22
C SER A 147 -0.35 -7.16 -0.77
N ASN A 148 0.77 -7.87 -0.60
CA ASN A 148 0.77 -9.26 -0.16
C ASN A 148 0.37 -9.44 1.32
N ILE A 149 0.22 -8.37 2.11
CA ILE A 149 -0.22 -8.46 3.51
C ILE A 149 -1.56 -9.21 3.62
N VAL A 150 -2.46 -9.03 2.65
CA VAL A 150 -3.80 -9.65 2.61
C VAL A 150 -3.72 -11.16 2.42
N LYS A 151 -2.63 -11.66 1.84
CA LYS A 151 -2.40 -13.09 1.56
C LYS A 151 -1.82 -13.84 2.75
N ILE A 152 -1.06 -13.13 3.59
CA ILE A 152 -0.29 -13.74 4.69
C ILE A 152 -0.97 -13.55 6.05
N ALA A 153 -1.98 -12.69 6.12
CA ALA A 153 -2.81 -12.50 7.29
C ALA A 153 -3.81 -13.68 7.39
N PRO A 154 -3.71 -14.54 8.42
CA PRO A 154 -4.40 -15.84 8.45
C PRO A 154 -5.93 -15.74 8.59
N ASP A 155 -6.45 -14.61 9.05
CA ASP A 155 -7.85 -14.36 9.36
C ASP A 155 -8.36 -13.08 8.68
N PHE A 156 -7.83 -12.80 7.48
CA PHE A 156 -8.23 -11.64 6.70
C PHE A 156 -9.71 -11.74 6.31
N THR A 157 -10.52 -10.85 6.88
CA THR A 157 -11.96 -10.77 6.65
C THR A 157 -12.27 -9.46 5.94
N VAL A 158 -13.19 -9.48 4.98
CA VAL A 158 -13.60 -8.29 4.23
C VAL A 158 -15.12 -8.14 4.22
N SER A 159 -15.59 -6.92 4.03
CA SER A 159 -17.01 -6.68 3.71
C SER A 159 -17.27 -6.85 2.22
N GLU A 160 -18.53 -7.06 1.84
CA GLU A 160 -18.94 -7.15 0.43
C GLU A 160 -18.52 -5.93 -0.40
N GLN A 161 -18.47 -4.74 0.21
CA GLN A 161 -18.07 -3.50 -0.46
C GLN A 161 -16.55 -3.44 -0.75
N CYS A 162 -15.76 -4.23 -0.03
CA CYS A 162 -14.29 -4.29 -0.13
C CYS A 162 -13.79 -5.66 -0.63
N LYS A 163 -14.68 -6.47 -1.22
CA LYS A 163 -14.40 -7.86 -1.62
C LYS A 163 -13.28 -8.04 -2.65
N VAL A 164 -12.95 -6.98 -3.38
CA VAL A 164 -11.78 -6.96 -4.29
C VAL A 164 -10.48 -7.34 -3.56
N LEU A 165 -10.39 -7.07 -2.25
CA LEU A 165 -9.22 -7.40 -1.45
C LEU A 165 -9.03 -8.92 -1.29
N GLU A 166 -10.11 -9.71 -1.24
CA GLU A 166 -10.04 -11.19 -1.19
C GLU A 166 -9.55 -11.79 -2.51
N GLN A 167 -9.94 -11.20 -3.64
CA GLN A 167 -9.58 -11.70 -4.98
C GLN A 167 -8.09 -11.54 -5.32
N THR A 168 -7.35 -10.83 -4.46
CA THR A 168 -5.89 -10.76 -4.56
C THR A 168 -5.18 -11.87 -3.79
N SER A 169 -5.88 -12.77 -3.09
CA SER A 169 -5.32 -14.01 -2.54
C SER A 169 -4.83 -14.93 -3.67
N PRO A 170 -3.66 -15.58 -3.55
CA PRO A 170 -3.24 -16.53 -4.56
C PRO A 170 -4.27 -17.67 -4.57
N LEU A 171 -4.74 -18.03 -5.76
CA LEU A 171 -5.36 -19.32 -6.01
C LEU A 171 -4.48 -20.38 -5.33
N SER A 172 -5.10 -21.19 -4.48
CA SER A 172 -4.50 -22.38 -3.91
C SER A 172 -3.80 -23.16 -5.03
N ILE A 173 -2.47 -23.17 -5.03
CA ILE A 173 -1.67 -24.10 -5.84
C ILE A 173 -1.56 -25.40 -5.05
#